data_AF-A0A7Y8J5C0-F1
#
_entry.id   AF-A0A7Y8J5C0-F1
#
_cell.length_a   1.000
_cell.length_b   1.000
_cell.length_c   1.000
_cell.angle_alpha   90.00
_cell.angle_beta   90.00
_cell.angle_gamma   90.00
#
_symmetry.space_group_name_H-M   'P 1'
#
loop_
_entity.id
_entity.type
_entity.pdbx_description
1 polymer ?
#
loop_
_entity_poly.entity_id
_entity_poly.type
_entity_poly.pdbx_seq_one_letter_code
_entity_poly.pdbx_strand_id
1 'polypeptide(L)'
;MAKIDPDVLAHLEWIGFVQPTGLVVSAPALARAGAILDRRDTEGQRLLRACVQERQFDPKEGPVPYLPDFRNFAQSVLGWSFSPKFFAGTAGNPIPSELAVPLPDYGETLRPDMAVREPDSRDRGQPWQLLVRLLEPGCDFDRIERGGGRLEASAHGRMERLLRQTGVPAGLLFNGQALRLVSAPRGESSGWMDFRVADMIQTAGRPISTALRLLLGQTRLLSLPRAQRLSALL
;
A
#
# COMPACT_ATOMS: atom_id res chain seq x y z
N MET A 1 31.66 2.00 19.22
CA MET A 1 30.42 2.12 18.43
C MET A 1 29.29 1.44 19.20
N ALA A 2 28.18 2.14 19.46
CA ALA A 2 27.01 1.52 20.09
C ALA A 2 26.46 0.42 19.18
N LYS A 3 26.11 -0.74 19.73
CA LYS A 3 25.52 -1.86 18.99
C LYS A 3 24.11 -1.45 18.54
N ILE A 4 23.88 -1.40 17.23
CA ILE A 4 22.55 -1.11 16.67
C ILE A 4 21.60 -2.24 17.08
N ASP A 5 20.39 -1.88 17.47
CA ASP A 5 19.32 -2.82 17.83
C ASP A 5 19.07 -3.82 16.67
N PRO A 6 19.06 -5.14 16.92
CA PRO A 6 18.77 -6.15 15.90
C PRO A 6 17.48 -5.92 15.11
N ASP A 7 16.42 -5.39 15.74
CA ASP A 7 15.14 -5.14 15.07
C ASP A 7 15.24 -3.95 14.11
N VAL A 8 16.00 -2.93 14.48
CA VAL A 8 16.32 -1.81 13.58
C VAL A 8 17.14 -2.30 12.40
N LEU A 9 18.13 -3.17 12.61
CA LEU A 9 18.92 -3.75 11.51
C LEU A 9 18.05 -4.58 10.57
N ALA A 10 17.11 -5.38 11.09
CA ALA A 10 16.18 -6.14 10.27
C ALA A 10 15.30 -5.23 9.41
N HIS A 11 14.89 -4.06 9.92
CA HIS A 11 14.14 -3.11 9.12
C HIS A 11 14.98 -2.37 8.08
N LEU A 12 16.21 -1.99 8.41
CA LEU A 12 17.12 -1.35 7.46
C LEU A 12 17.40 -2.27 6.25
N GLU A 13 17.48 -3.58 6.46
CA GLU A 13 17.70 -4.56 5.40
C GLU A 13 16.60 -4.52 4.32
N TRP A 14 15.33 -4.72 4.68
CA TRP A 14 14.26 -4.75 3.68
C TRP A 14 13.98 -3.36 3.08
N ILE A 15 14.14 -2.29 3.86
CA ILE A 15 14.04 -0.91 3.35
C ILE A 15 15.15 -0.67 2.31
N GLY A 16 16.35 -1.18 2.55
CA GLY A 16 17.47 -1.12 1.62
C GLY A 16 17.23 -1.90 0.32
N PHE A 17 16.44 -2.98 0.37
CA PHE A 17 16.01 -3.69 -0.84
C PHE A 17 14.94 -2.95 -1.63
N VAL A 18 13.98 -2.34 -0.94
CA VAL A 18 12.85 -1.64 -1.57
C VAL A 18 13.23 -0.25 -2.08
N GLN A 19 14.21 0.41 -1.46
CA GLN A 19 14.75 1.72 -1.86
C GLN A 19 13.65 2.79 -2.01
N PRO A 20 12.98 3.19 -0.90
CA PRO A 20 11.90 4.17 -0.96
C PRO A 20 12.38 5.53 -1.47
N THR A 21 11.46 6.26 -2.11
CA THR A 21 11.63 7.70 -2.36
C THR A 21 11.00 8.47 -1.21
N GLY A 22 11.73 9.40 -0.60
CA GLY A 22 11.25 10.14 0.57
C GLY A 22 11.05 9.25 1.80
N LEU A 23 10.44 9.81 2.85
CA LEU A 23 10.12 9.08 4.07
C LEU A 23 8.72 8.47 3.95
N VAL A 24 8.61 7.16 4.18
CA VAL A 24 7.33 6.45 4.29
C VAL A 24 7.23 5.72 5.61
N VAL A 25 8.29 5.07 6.05
CA VAL A 25 8.42 4.49 7.40
C VAL A 25 9.89 4.59 7.79
N SER A 26 10.17 4.64 9.09
CA SER A 26 11.55 4.59 9.59
C SER A 26 11.80 3.31 10.40
N ALA A 27 12.97 2.68 10.18
CA ALA A 27 13.37 1.49 10.92
C ALA A 27 13.29 1.67 12.46
N PRO A 28 13.73 2.80 13.05
CA PRO A 28 13.59 3.03 14.48
C PRO A 28 12.14 3.18 14.95
N ALA A 29 11.25 3.81 14.14
CA ALA A 29 9.84 3.94 14.51
C ALA A 29 9.13 2.58 14.50
N LEU A 30 9.42 1.74 13.50
CA LEU A 30 8.89 0.38 13.42
C LEU A 30 9.31 -0.45 14.63
N ALA A 31 10.61 -0.47 14.96
CA ALA A 31 11.10 -1.19 16.13
C ALA A 31 10.45 -0.69 17.43
N ARG A 32 10.36 0.62 17.64
CA ARG A 32 9.69 1.21 18.82
C ARG A 32 8.21 0.87 18.91
N ALA A 33 7.53 0.70 17.78
CA ALA A 33 6.13 0.32 17.71
C ALA A 33 5.90 -1.19 17.89
N GLY A 34 6.95 -1.97 18.18
CA GLY A 34 6.86 -3.42 18.32
C GLY A 34 6.58 -4.13 16.99
N ALA A 35 6.91 -3.51 15.86
CA ALA A 35 6.77 -4.11 14.55
C ALA A 35 7.90 -5.11 14.26
N ILE A 36 7.96 -6.21 15.01
CA ILE A 36 9.05 -7.17 14.88
C ILE A 36 8.94 -7.95 13.57
N LEU A 37 9.99 -7.91 12.75
CA LEU A 37 10.04 -8.61 11.46
C LEU A 37 10.39 -10.09 11.67
N ASP A 38 9.42 -10.98 11.46
CA ASP A 38 9.70 -12.43 11.46
C ASP A 38 10.49 -12.84 10.21
N ARG A 39 11.81 -12.94 10.36
CA ARG A 39 12.74 -13.33 9.29
C ARG A 39 12.48 -14.76 8.75
N ARG A 40 11.66 -15.56 9.45
CA ARG A 40 11.35 -16.95 9.13
C ARG A 40 9.88 -17.16 8.75
N ASP A 41 9.18 -16.11 8.31
CA ASP A 41 7.78 -16.20 7.86
C ASP A 41 7.61 -17.05 6.58
N THR A 42 7.70 -18.38 6.74
CA THR A 42 7.53 -19.34 5.65
C THR A 42 6.08 -19.42 5.20
N GLU A 43 5.14 -19.22 6.11
CA GLU A 43 3.71 -19.28 5.82
C GLU A 43 3.27 -18.09 4.98
N GLY A 44 3.73 -16.88 5.29
CA GLY A 44 3.49 -15.70 4.46
C GLY A 44 4.04 -15.85 3.06
N GLN A 45 5.25 -16.40 2.93
CA GLN A 45 5.86 -16.67 1.64
C GLN A 45 5.03 -17.71 0.85
N ARG A 46 4.51 -18.75 1.51
CA ARG A 46 3.63 -19.76 0.90
C ARG A 46 2.33 -19.13 0.40
N LEU A 47 1.66 -18.34 1.23
CA LEU A 47 0.40 -17.67 0.90
C LEU A 47 0.57 -16.69 -0.27
N LEU A 48 1.67 -15.92 -0.28
CA LEU A 48 2.00 -15.04 -1.40
C LEU A 48 2.18 -15.82 -2.69
N ARG A 49 3.01 -16.87 -2.68
CA ARG A 49 3.26 -17.70 -3.88
C ARG A 49 1.99 -18.33 -4.42
N ALA A 50 1.07 -18.76 -3.55
CA ALA A 50 -0.20 -19.34 -3.95
C ALA A 50 -1.12 -18.35 -4.71
N CYS A 51 -0.89 -17.04 -4.56
CA CYS A 51 -1.64 -16.00 -5.26
C CYS A 51 -0.98 -15.54 -6.56
N VAL A 52 0.28 -15.95 -6.83
CA VAL A 52 1.07 -15.46 -7.96
C VAL A 52 0.88 -16.35 -9.18
N GLN A 53 0.76 -15.71 -10.34
CA GLN A 53 0.74 -16.35 -11.65
C GLN A 53 1.81 -15.72 -12.55
N GLU A 54 2.11 -16.35 -13.67
CA GLU A 54 2.96 -15.77 -14.71
C GLU A 54 2.09 -15.24 -15.85
N ARG A 55 2.43 -14.04 -16.35
CA ARG A 55 1.79 -13.46 -17.54
C ARG A 55 2.82 -12.71 -18.36
N GLN A 56 2.74 -12.83 -19.68
CA GLN A 56 3.51 -12.02 -20.60
C GLN A 56 2.75 -10.70 -20.86
N PHE A 57 3.39 -9.57 -20.53
CA PHE A 57 2.82 -8.23 -20.74
C PHE A 57 3.43 -7.53 -21.96
N ASP A 58 4.74 -7.71 -22.19
CA ASP A 58 5.44 -7.26 -23.40
C ASP A 58 5.82 -8.50 -24.24
N PRO A 59 5.46 -8.57 -25.54
CA PRO A 59 5.90 -9.65 -26.44
C PRO A 59 7.42 -9.81 -26.56
N LYS A 60 8.20 -8.76 -26.25
CA LYS A 60 9.67 -8.77 -26.26
C LYS A 60 10.27 -9.31 -24.96
N GLU A 61 9.49 -9.35 -23.89
CA GLU A 61 9.89 -9.90 -22.60
C GLU A 61 9.24 -11.27 -22.37
N GLY A 62 9.83 -12.07 -21.48
CA GLY A 62 9.23 -13.34 -21.06
C GLY A 62 8.02 -13.13 -20.14
N PRO A 63 7.31 -14.22 -19.77
CA PRO A 63 6.33 -14.17 -18.70
C PRO A 63 6.96 -13.68 -17.39
N VAL A 64 6.25 -12.81 -16.67
CA VAL A 64 6.70 -12.29 -15.38
C VAL A 64 5.66 -12.58 -14.30
N PRO A 65 6.10 -12.75 -13.04
CA PRO A 65 5.19 -13.01 -11.93
C PRO A 65 4.31 -11.78 -11.63
N TYR A 66 3.02 -12.03 -11.42
CA TYR A 66 2.05 -11.00 -11.05
C TYR A 66 0.93 -11.58 -10.17
N LEU A 67 0.21 -10.70 -9.50
CA LEU A 67 -0.99 -10.99 -8.72
C LEU A 67 -2.22 -10.64 -9.58
N PRO A 68 -3.03 -11.61 -10.02
CA PRO A 68 -4.18 -11.37 -10.89
C PRO A 68 -5.38 -10.78 -10.17
N ASP A 69 -5.50 -11.02 -8.86
CA ASP A 69 -6.66 -10.65 -8.05
C ASP A 69 -6.20 -10.03 -6.73
N PHE A 70 -6.39 -8.71 -6.61
CA PHE A 70 -6.08 -7.98 -5.38
C PHE A 70 -6.89 -8.47 -4.19
N ARG A 71 -8.18 -8.79 -4.38
CA ARG A 71 -9.05 -9.20 -3.27
C ARG A 71 -8.59 -10.54 -2.73
N ASN A 72 -8.36 -11.53 -3.59
CA ASN A 72 -7.83 -12.83 -3.17
C ASN A 72 -6.48 -12.68 -2.44
N PHE A 73 -5.57 -11.85 -2.99
CA PHE A 73 -4.29 -11.54 -2.36
C PHE A 73 -4.48 -10.90 -0.97
N ALA A 74 -5.33 -9.88 -0.84
CA ALA A 74 -5.54 -9.17 0.42
C ALA A 74 -6.20 -10.06 1.48
N GLN A 75 -7.15 -10.93 1.09
CA GLN A 75 -7.74 -11.91 2.01
C GLN A 75 -6.70 -12.94 2.48
N SER A 76 -6.00 -13.57 1.53
CA SER A 76 -5.11 -14.69 1.81
C SER A 76 -3.80 -14.27 2.48
N VAL A 77 -3.18 -13.18 2.03
CA VAL A 77 -1.84 -12.76 2.45
C VAL A 77 -1.89 -11.72 3.57
N LEU A 78 -2.81 -10.76 3.48
CA LEU A 78 -2.95 -9.66 4.44
C LEU A 78 -4.04 -9.90 5.50
N GLY A 79 -4.86 -10.95 5.35
CA GLY A 79 -5.95 -11.27 6.28
C GLY A 79 -7.10 -10.25 6.24
N TRP A 80 -7.27 -9.51 5.14
CA TRP A 80 -8.36 -8.54 5.02
C TRP A 80 -9.71 -9.24 4.97
N SER A 81 -10.58 -8.92 5.92
CA SER A 81 -11.93 -9.49 6.02
C SER A 81 -12.93 -8.86 5.07
N PHE A 82 -12.64 -7.66 4.56
CA PHE A 82 -13.58 -6.84 3.77
C PHE A 82 -14.92 -6.57 4.48
N SER A 83 -14.94 -6.66 5.82
CA SER A 83 -16.12 -6.33 6.61
C SER A 83 -16.56 -4.89 6.35
N PRO A 84 -17.84 -4.61 6.08
CA PRO A 84 -18.33 -3.25 5.81
C PRO A 84 -18.14 -2.30 7.00
N LYS A 85 -17.92 -2.85 8.21
CA LYS A 85 -17.55 -2.09 9.41
C LYS A 85 -16.23 -1.32 9.25
N PHE A 86 -15.29 -1.87 8.48
CA PHE A 86 -13.92 -1.32 8.39
C PHE A 86 -13.48 -1.03 6.94
N PHE A 87 -14.10 -1.63 5.94
CA PHE A 87 -13.73 -1.50 4.53
C PHE A 87 -14.88 -0.92 3.71
N ALA A 88 -14.61 0.09 2.90
CA ALA A 88 -15.51 0.59 1.85
C ALA A 88 -14.97 0.23 0.46
N GLY A 89 -15.83 0.33 -0.57
CA GLY A 89 -15.51 -0.15 -1.92
C GLY A 89 -15.78 -1.64 -2.08
N THR A 90 -16.73 -2.18 -1.31
CA THR A 90 -17.16 -3.58 -1.38
C THR A 90 -18.63 -3.67 -1.80
N ALA A 91 -19.09 -4.85 -2.20
CA ALA A 91 -20.50 -5.07 -2.53
C ALA A 91 -21.38 -4.68 -1.32
N GLY A 92 -22.31 -3.75 -1.54
CA GLY A 92 -23.19 -3.23 -0.49
C GLY A 92 -22.57 -2.17 0.43
N ASN A 93 -21.30 -1.80 0.25
CA ASN A 93 -20.66 -0.70 0.99
C ASN A 93 -19.80 0.17 0.05
N PRO A 94 -20.44 1.08 -0.72
CA PRO A 94 -19.75 1.89 -1.72
C PRO A 94 -18.76 2.88 -1.10
N ILE A 95 -17.91 3.46 -1.94
CA ILE A 95 -17.00 4.54 -1.54
C ILE A 95 -17.81 5.79 -1.19
N PRO A 96 -17.66 6.35 0.03
CA PRO A 96 -18.34 7.57 0.43
C PRO A 96 -17.89 8.80 -0.38
N SER A 97 -18.78 9.77 -0.55
CA SER A 97 -18.53 10.99 -1.33
C SER A 97 -17.41 11.86 -0.76
N GLU A 98 -17.16 11.81 0.55
CA GLU A 98 -16.03 12.51 1.20
C GLU A 98 -14.65 12.02 0.74
N LEU A 99 -14.57 10.82 0.15
CA LEU A 99 -13.35 10.28 -0.47
C LEU A 99 -13.28 10.55 -1.98
N ALA A 100 -14.22 11.31 -2.52
CA ALA A 100 -14.25 11.71 -3.91
C ALA A 100 -13.79 13.16 -4.06
N VAL A 101 -12.83 13.38 -4.95
CA VAL A 101 -12.27 14.70 -5.23
C VAL A 101 -12.66 15.11 -6.65
N PRO A 102 -13.68 15.98 -6.82
CA PRO A 102 -14.04 16.49 -8.12
C PRO A 102 -12.95 17.44 -8.63
N LEU A 103 -12.64 17.35 -9.92
CA LEU A 103 -11.71 18.19 -10.65
C LEU A 103 -12.48 18.86 -11.80
N PRO A 104 -13.25 19.94 -11.54
CA PRO A 104 -14.16 20.53 -12.52
C PRO A 104 -13.47 20.95 -13.82
N ASP A 105 -12.25 21.50 -13.71
CA ASP A 105 -11.45 21.95 -14.85
C ASP A 105 -11.09 20.83 -15.84
N TYR A 106 -11.18 19.57 -15.39
CA TYR A 106 -10.84 18.37 -16.15
C TYR A 106 -12.04 17.45 -16.38
N GLY A 107 -13.25 17.85 -15.94
CA GLY A 107 -14.45 16.99 -16.01
C GLY A 107 -14.28 15.63 -15.34
N GLU A 108 -13.38 15.52 -14.36
CA GLU A 108 -12.96 14.26 -13.74
C GLU A 108 -13.27 14.25 -12.24
N THR A 109 -13.41 13.08 -11.63
CA THR A 109 -13.46 12.94 -10.17
C THR A 109 -12.50 11.83 -9.76
N LEU A 110 -11.49 12.18 -8.95
CA LEU A 110 -10.58 11.19 -8.37
C LEU A 110 -11.31 10.44 -7.25
N ARG A 111 -11.29 9.12 -7.27
CA ARG A 111 -11.91 8.26 -6.25
C ARG A 111 -11.05 7.03 -6.01
N PRO A 112 -10.91 6.55 -4.76
CA PRO A 112 -10.34 5.23 -4.51
C PRO A 112 -11.30 4.13 -5.00
N ASP A 113 -10.78 2.91 -5.18
CA ASP A 113 -11.61 1.73 -5.43
C ASP A 113 -12.00 1.06 -4.11
N MET A 114 -11.12 1.12 -3.10
CA MET A 114 -11.39 0.66 -1.73
C MET A 114 -10.81 1.64 -0.71
N ALA A 115 -11.36 1.64 0.50
CA ALA A 115 -10.84 2.44 1.61
C ALA A 115 -10.94 1.70 2.94
N VAL A 116 -9.96 1.92 3.83
CA VAL A 116 -9.89 1.32 5.16
C VAL A 116 -10.11 2.38 6.22
N ARG A 117 -11.07 2.14 7.12
CA ARG A 117 -11.43 3.05 8.21
C ARG A 117 -10.41 3.00 9.33
N GLU A 118 -10.26 4.11 10.04
CA GLU A 118 -9.56 4.19 11.33
C GLU A 118 -10.55 3.84 12.47
N PRO A 119 -10.41 2.69 13.17
CA PRO A 119 -11.39 2.21 14.15
C PRO A 119 -11.70 3.19 15.29
N ASP A 120 -10.71 4.00 15.71
CA ASP A 120 -10.80 4.89 16.89
C ASP A 120 -10.93 6.37 16.48
N SER A 121 -11.42 6.64 15.28
CA SER A 121 -11.57 8.01 14.74
C SER A 121 -12.68 8.86 15.39
N ARG A 122 -13.37 8.34 16.40
CA ARG A 122 -14.52 8.99 17.05
C ARG A 122 -14.20 10.34 17.71
N ASP A 123 -12.93 10.64 17.98
CA ASP A 123 -12.47 11.88 18.62
C ASP A 123 -11.86 12.91 17.65
N ARG A 124 -12.62 13.32 16.61
CA ARG A 124 -12.26 14.40 15.65
C ARG A 124 -11.01 14.14 14.79
N GLY A 125 -10.63 12.87 14.61
CA GLY A 125 -9.54 12.47 13.71
C GLY A 125 -10.02 12.17 12.29
N GLN A 126 -9.08 11.95 11.37
CA GLN A 126 -9.38 11.45 10.04
C GLN A 126 -10.02 10.04 10.13
N PRO A 127 -11.24 9.80 9.59
CA PRO A 127 -11.94 8.51 9.74
C PRO A 127 -11.42 7.38 8.86
N TRP A 128 -10.40 7.66 8.06
CA TRP A 128 -9.80 6.76 7.09
C TRP A 128 -8.28 6.74 7.26
N GLN A 129 -7.69 5.57 7.11
CA GLN A 129 -6.23 5.40 7.24
C GLN A 129 -5.56 5.00 5.93
N LEU A 130 -6.29 4.37 5.00
CA LEU A 130 -5.72 3.87 3.76
C LEU A 130 -6.72 3.96 2.61
N LEU A 131 -6.31 4.55 1.48
CA LEU A 131 -7.02 4.49 0.21
C LEU A 131 -6.35 3.48 -0.72
N VAL A 132 -7.12 2.73 -1.49
CA VAL A 132 -6.58 1.77 -2.46
C VAL A 132 -7.09 2.09 -3.86
N ARG A 133 -6.19 2.10 -4.84
CA ARG A 133 -6.51 2.13 -6.27
C ARG A 133 -6.02 0.86 -6.93
N LEU A 134 -6.91 0.24 -7.68
CA LEU A 134 -6.63 -0.90 -8.55
C LEU A 134 -6.45 -0.35 -9.97
N LEU A 135 -5.35 -0.73 -10.59
CA LEU A 135 -4.99 -0.36 -11.95
C LEU A 135 -5.00 -1.61 -12.83
N GLU A 136 -5.12 -1.39 -14.13
CA GLU A 136 -4.96 -2.46 -15.10
C GLU A 136 -3.58 -3.13 -14.95
N PRO A 137 -3.52 -4.48 -15.01
CA PRO A 137 -2.27 -5.20 -14.93
C PRO A 137 -1.23 -4.70 -15.94
N GLY A 138 -0.03 -4.36 -15.47
CA GLY A 138 1.06 -3.83 -16.31
C GLY A 138 1.04 -2.31 -16.51
N CYS A 139 0.08 -1.58 -15.92
CA CYS A 139 0.08 -0.12 -15.93
C CYS A 139 1.25 0.43 -15.10
N ASP A 140 2.07 1.30 -15.69
CA ASP A 140 3.15 2.01 -15.01
C ASP A 140 2.58 3.12 -14.10
N PHE A 141 2.95 3.11 -12.82
CA PHE A 141 2.50 4.07 -11.82
C PHE A 141 2.91 5.51 -12.13
N ASP A 142 4.03 5.70 -12.82
CA ASP A 142 4.67 7.00 -13.08
C ASP A 142 4.40 7.52 -14.49
N ARG A 143 3.86 6.67 -15.38
CA ARG A 143 3.48 7.08 -16.73
C ARG A 143 2.32 8.08 -16.70
N ILE A 144 2.55 9.26 -17.27
CA ILE A 144 1.51 10.27 -17.45
C ILE A 144 0.58 9.81 -18.58
N GLU A 145 -0.71 9.72 -18.26
CA GLU A 145 -1.76 9.53 -19.26
C GLU A 145 -2.10 10.89 -19.87
N ARG A 146 -2.06 10.98 -21.21
CA ARG A 146 -2.30 12.23 -21.96
C ARG A 146 -3.58 12.13 -22.79
N GLY A 147 -4.27 13.26 -22.94
CA GLY A 147 -5.45 13.39 -23.80
C GLY A 147 -6.80 13.11 -23.14
N GLY A 148 -7.88 13.37 -23.87
CA GLY A 148 -9.26 13.08 -23.44
C GLY A 148 -9.89 14.10 -22.48
N GLY A 149 -9.30 15.29 -22.33
CA GLY A 149 -9.82 16.36 -21.46
C GLY A 149 -9.71 16.08 -19.95
N ARG A 150 -9.11 14.95 -19.57
CA ARG A 150 -8.89 14.53 -18.18
C ARG A 150 -7.59 15.12 -17.62
N LEU A 151 -7.38 14.96 -16.32
CA LEU A 151 -6.14 15.39 -15.68
C LEU A 151 -4.96 14.62 -16.29
N GLU A 152 -4.01 15.36 -16.89
CA GLU A 152 -2.73 14.82 -17.32
C GLU A 152 -1.83 14.56 -16.11
N ALA A 153 -1.95 13.36 -15.55
CA ALA A 153 -1.20 12.92 -14.39
C ALA A 153 -0.90 11.43 -14.49
N SER A 154 0.09 10.97 -13.73
CA SER A 154 0.34 9.55 -13.51
C SER A 154 -0.61 8.99 -12.44
N ALA A 155 -0.69 7.67 -12.31
CA ALA A 155 -1.46 7.05 -11.23
C ALA A 155 -0.93 7.47 -9.85
N HIS A 156 0.41 7.60 -9.73
CA HIS A 156 1.07 8.16 -8.56
C HIS A 156 0.61 9.59 -8.25
N GLY A 157 0.68 10.50 -9.22
CA GLY A 157 0.29 11.90 -9.02
C GLY A 157 -1.20 12.07 -8.68
N ARG A 158 -2.07 11.23 -9.26
CA ARG A 158 -3.50 11.19 -8.89
C ARG A 158 -3.70 10.72 -7.45
N MET A 159 -2.96 9.71 -7.00
CA MET A 159 -3.02 9.25 -5.61
C MET A 159 -2.53 10.34 -4.66
N GLU A 160 -1.40 10.98 -4.92
CA GLU A 160 -0.92 12.08 -4.07
C GLU A 160 -1.94 13.20 -3.94
N ARG A 161 -2.55 13.62 -5.07
CA ARG A 161 -3.60 14.65 -5.07
C ARG A 161 -4.82 14.21 -4.26
N LEU A 162 -5.24 12.95 -4.41
CA LEU A 162 -6.35 12.37 -3.66
C LEU A 162 -6.06 12.37 -2.15
N LEU A 163 -4.88 11.92 -1.72
CA LEU A 163 -4.47 11.89 -0.31
C LEU A 163 -4.41 13.30 0.29
N ARG A 164 -3.78 14.26 -0.40
CA ARG A 164 -3.66 15.63 0.10
C ARG A 164 -5.02 16.31 0.26
N GLN A 165 -5.94 16.10 -0.69
CA GLN A 165 -7.25 16.72 -0.64
C GLN A 165 -8.19 16.04 0.38
N THR A 166 -8.21 14.71 0.45
CA THR A 166 -9.03 13.97 1.42
C THR A 166 -8.45 14.01 2.85
N GLY A 167 -7.14 14.25 2.99
CA GLY A 167 -6.43 14.19 4.27
C GLY A 167 -6.15 12.77 4.76
N VAL A 168 -6.38 11.73 3.94
CA VAL A 168 -6.05 10.34 4.31
C VAL A 168 -4.53 10.16 4.31
N PRO A 169 -3.94 9.57 5.36
CA PRO A 169 -2.48 9.56 5.51
C PRO A 169 -1.76 8.68 4.48
N ALA A 170 -2.37 7.56 4.05
CA ALA A 170 -1.76 6.64 3.10
C ALA A 170 -2.64 6.24 1.92
N GLY A 171 -1.97 5.97 0.81
CA GLY A 171 -2.52 5.38 -0.41
C GLY A 171 -1.78 4.12 -0.80
N LEU A 172 -2.48 3.19 -1.44
CA LEU A 172 -1.95 1.95 -2.00
C LEU A 172 -2.35 1.87 -3.47
N LEU A 173 -1.36 1.84 -4.36
CA LEU A 173 -1.57 1.50 -5.77
C LEU A 173 -1.28 0.02 -5.99
N PHE A 174 -2.09 -0.63 -6.84
CA PHE A 174 -1.88 -2.02 -7.24
C PHE A 174 -2.09 -2.16 -8.75
N ASN A 175 -1.11 -2.72 -9.45
CA ASN A 175 -1.18 -3.03 -10.89
C ASN A 175 -0.88 -4.52 -11.18
N GLY A 176 -1.02 -5.39 -10.18
CA GLY A 176 -0.67 -6.81 -10.27
C GLY A 176 0.84 -7.11 -10.19
N GLN A 177 1.73 -6.26 -10.72
CA GLN A 177 3.18 -6.48 -10.66
C GLN A 177 3.84 -5.87 -9.42
N ALA A 178 3.23 -4.84 -8.83
CA ALA A 178 3.72 -4.18 -7.63
C ALA A 178 2.58 -3.61 -6.78
N LEU A 179 2.90 -3.40 -5.50
CA LEU A 179 2.12 -2.55 -4.60
C LEU A 179 2.94 -1.29 -4.27
N ARG A 180 2.44 -0.10 -4.59
CA ARG A 180 3.07 1.16 -4.15
C ARG A 180 2.37 1.71 -2.93
N LEU A 181 3.07 1.74 -1.79
CA LEU A 181 2.61 2.45 -0.60
C LEU A 181 3.05 3.91 -0.72
N VAL A 182 2.10 4.85 -0.59
CA VAL A 182 2.32 6.29 -0.70
C VAL A 182 1.91 6.97 0.61
N SER A 183 2.81 7.78 1.16
CA SER A 183 2.54 8.72 2.25
C SER A 183 2.59 10.13 1.68
N ALA A 184 1.53 10.92 1.85
CA ALA A 184 1.47 12.29 1.33
C ALA A 184 0.89 13.28 2.36
N PRO A 185 1.55 13.44 3.53
CA PRO A 185 1.11 14.37 4.58
C PRO A 185 0.94 15.80 4.07
N ARG A 186 -0.04 16.52 4.62
CA ARG A 186 -0.28 17.93 4.26
C ARG A 186 0.86 18.80 4.77
N GLY A 187 1.40 19.64 3.89
CA GLY A 187 2.50 20.57 4.24
C GLY A 187 3.89 19.94 4.24
N GLU A 188 4.00 18.64 3.96
CA GLU A 188 5.26 17.90 3.95
C GLU A 188 5.49 17.22 2.59
N SER A 189 6.76 16.86 2.34
CA SER A 189 7.15 16.05 1.19
C SER A 189 6.47 14.68 1.24
N SER A 190 6.01 14.21 0.09
CA SER A 190 5.53 12.83 -0.03
C SER A 190 6.69 11.85 -0.03
N GLY A 191 6.39 10.62 0.38
CA GLY A 191 7.26 9.48 0.20
C GLY A 191 6.48 8.30 -0.38
N TRP A 192 7.16 7.40 -1.05
CA TRP A 192 6.57 6.16 -1.54
C TRP A 192 7.58 5.02 -1.65
N MET A 193 7.07 3.79 -1.69
CA MET A 193 7.87 2.58 -1.81
C MET A 193 7.13 1.47 -2.55
N ASP A 194 7.86 0.68 -3.34
CA ASP A 194 7.30 -0.37 -4.19
C ASP A 194 7.61 -1.78 -3.65
N PHE A 195 6.58 -2.54 -3.34
CA PHE A 195 6.68 -3.97 -3.08
C PHE A 195 6.43 -4.71 -4.39
N ARG A 196 7.49 -4.95 -5.16
CA ARG A 196 7.41 -5.68 -6.43
C ARG A 196 7.19 -7.17 -6.19
N VAL A 197 6.24 -7.75 -6.91
CA VAL A 197 5.92 -9.19 -6.79
C VAL A 197 7.14 -10.04 -7.13
N ALA A 198 7.86 -9.68 -8.20
CA ALA A 198 9.09 -10.36 -8.61
C ALA A 198 10.14 -10.43 -7.49
N ASP A 199 10.34 -9.34 -6.73
CA ASP A 199 11.31 -9.29 -5.64
C ASP A 199 10.83 -10.11 -4.44
N MET A 200 9.56 -9.97 -4.06
CA MET A 200 8.97 -10.65 -2.91
C MET A 200 8.97 -12.18 -3.00
N ILE A 201 8.87 -12.73 -4.21
CA ILE A 201 8.86 -14.18 -4.43
C ILE A 201 10.26 -14.78 -4.59
N GLN A 202 11.33 -13.98 -4.53
CA GLN A 202 12.68 -14.53 -4.50
C GLN A 202 12.99 -15.14 -3.13
N THR A 203 13.98 -16.04 -3.08
CA THR A 203 14.44 -16.62 -1.81
C THR A 203 14.92 -15.54 -0.84
N ALA A 204 15.66 -14.55 -1.34
CA ALA A 204 16.13 -13.40 -0.56
C ALA A 204 15.03 -12.34 -0.30
N GLY A 205 13.88 -12.43 -0.98
CA GLY A 205 12.78 -11.47 -0.90
C GLY A 205 11.85 -11.63 0.30
N ARG A 206 12.07 -12.65 1.16
CA ARG A 206 11.23 -12.89 2.34
C ARG A 206 11.12 -11.68 3.28
N PRO A 207 12.19 -10.92 3.60
CA PRO A 207 12.07 -9.73 4.42
C PRO A 207 11.11 -8.69 3.81
N ILE A 208 11.08 -8.56 2.47
CA ILE A 208 10.21 -7.62 1.75
C ILE A 208 8.74 -8.04 1.90
N SER A 209 8.41 -9.30 1.64
CA SER A 209 7.04 -9.80 1.78
C SER A 209 6.55 -9.80 3.23
N THR A 210 7.44 -10.11 4.18
CA THR A 210 7.13 -10.03 5.63
C THR A 210 6.84 -8.59 6.03
N ALA A 211 7.64 -7.62 5.56
CA ALA A 211 7.43 -6.20 5.82
C ALA A 211 6.11 -5.69 5.24
N LEU A 212 5.77 -6.09 4.00
CA LEU A 212 4.48 -5.77 3.39
C LEU A 212 3.31 -6.25 4.27
N ARG A 213 3.35 -7.51 4.69
CA ARG A 213 2.32 -8.10 5.57
C ARG A 213 2.26 -7.41 6.93
N LEU A 214 3.42 -7.04 7.47
CA LEU A 214 3.52 -6.36 8.76
C LEU A 214 2.89 -4.97 8.73
N LEU A 215 3.05 -4.24 7.62
CA LEU A 215 2.54 -2.87 7.44
C LEU A 215 1.07 -2.84 7.05
N LEU A 216 0.66 -3.71 6.12
CA LEU A 216 -0.66 -3.69 5.50
C LEU A 216 -1.59 -4.81 5.98
N GLY A 217 -1.13 -5.69 6.85
CA GLY A 217 -1.96 -6.75 7.43
C GLY A 217 -3.12 -6.19 8.25
N GLN A 218 -4.27 -6.86 8.23
CA GLN A 218 -5.47 -6.39 8.91
C GLN A 218 -5.23 -6.14 10.42
N THR A 219 -4.43 -6.99 11.07
CA THR A 219 -4.07 -6.82 12.48
C THR A 219 -3.42 -5.46 12.73
N ARG A 220 -2.45 -5.06 11.89
CA ARG A 220 -1.77 -3.75 11.96
C ARG A 220 -2.73 -2.60 11.69
N LEU A 221 -3.61 -2.75 10.71
CA LEU A 221 -4.54 -1.69 10.33
C LEU A 221 -5.66 -1.50 11.37
N LEU A 222 -6.18 -2.57 11.96
CA LEU A 222 -7.47 -2.50 12.67
C LEU A 222 -7.42 -2.96 14.14
N SER A 223 -6.50 -3.86 14.50
CA SER A 223 -6.58 -4.57 15.79
C SER A 223 -5.58 -4.06 16.83
N LEU A 224 -4.41 -3.60 16.40
CA LEU A 224 -3.38 -3.10 17.32
C LEU A 224 -3.76 -1.74 17.93
N PRO A 225 -3.13 -1.34 19.05
CA PRO A 225 -3.28 0.01 19.61
C PRO A 225 -2.95 1.08 18.57
N ARG A 226 -3.63 2.24 18.64
CA ARG A 226 -3.50 3.33 17.65
C ARG A 226 -2.04 3.73 17.36
N ALA A 227 -1.19 3.82 18.38
CA ALA A 227 0.22 4.18 18.25
C ALA A 227 1.08 3.14 17.49
N GLN A 228 0.53 1.94 17.26
CA GLN A 228 1.19 0.86 16.52
C GLN A 228 0.57 0.63 15.14
N ARG A 229 -0.51 1.33 14.76
CA ARG A 229 -1.17 1.16 13.46
C ARG A 229 -0.42 1.88 12.36
N LEU A 230 -0.70 1.52 11.10
CA LEU A 230 -0.04 2.11 9.94
C LEU A 230 0.00 3.64 10.00
N SER A 231 -1.12 4.30 10.30
CA SER A 231 -1.23 5.76 10.38
C SER A 231 -0.24 6.43 11.34
N ALA A 232 0.22 5.72 12.38
CA ALA A 232 1.22 6.23 13.34
C ALA A 232 2.68 5.88 12.97
N LEU A 233 2.88 5.09 11.91
CA LEU A 233 4.19 4.64 11.43
C LEU A 233 4.68 5.42 10.21
N LEU A 234 3.79 6.20 9.60
CA LEU A 234 4.01 6.98 8.37
C LEU A 234 4.67 8.33 8.62
#